data_AF-W4UVM9-F1
#
_entry.id   AF-W4UVM9-F1
#
_cell.length_a   1.000
_cell.length_b   1.000
_cell.length_c   1.000
_cell.angle_alpha   90.00
_cell.angle_beta   90.00
_cell.angle_gamma   90.00
#
_symmetry.space_group_name_H-M   'P 1'
#
loop_
_entity.id
_entity.type
_entity.pdbx_description
1 polymer ?
#
loop_
_entity_poly.entity_id
_entity_poly.type
_entity_poly.pdbx_seq_one_letter_code
_entity_poly.pdbx_strand_id
1 'polypeptide(L)'
;MRQMIRPLKMTKASVAIGPGTQVFPWIDIRDLCRAMLLFIENEALQGVFNLVAPQQVTQYDFARALGKAYGAWMTLIAPQAVFRLIYGEASSFLTSGQRVRPTRLLEAGFDFSVASLNDLFQGLDNSTIDELDLQRYMGRWYEIARFDHRFERGLMGVTATYSLRSDGSIRVENKGYKPHTPYDICKTAVGHAKIPDPAQPGKLKVSFFLNFYSDYYIMELDRENYAYVLVGSSSDKYLWILSRTPQLPEEVKTKLVAIADRRGYDTTRLQWIQ
;
A
#
# COMPACT_ATOMS: atom_id res chain seq x y z
N MET A 1 9.88 5.26 12.64
CA MET A 1 8.72 6.10 12.25
C MET A 1 7.56 6.12 13.26
N ARG A 2 7.10 4.99 13.83
CA ARG A 2 5.92 4.94 14.74
C ARG A 2 5.94 5.95 15.92
N GLN A 3 7.11 6.16 16.52
CA GLN A 3 7.29 7.11 17.63
C GLN A 3 7.05 8.57 17.21
N MET A 4 7.25 8.92 15.93
CA MET A 4 6.96 10.25 15.38
C MET A 4 5.50 10.40 14.95
N ILE A 5 4.88 9.32 14.43
CA ILE A 5 3.50 9.35 13.90
C ILE A 5 2.45 9.48 15.01
N ARG A 6 2.62 8.79 16.14
CA ARG A 6 1.62 8.81 17.24
C ARG A 6 1.35 10.22 17.78
N PRO A 7 2.36 11.01 18.20
CA PRO A 7 2.13 12.38 18.65
C PRO A 7 1.59 13.26 17.51
N LEU A 8 2.12 13.12 16.29
CA LEU A 8 1.64 13.84 15.11
C LEU A 8 0.13 13.63 14.84
N LYS A 9 -0.37 12.40 14.97
CA LYS A 9 -1.81 12.11 14.80
C LYS A 9 -2.67 12.71 15.91
N MET A 10 -2.13 12.82 17.12
CA MET A 10 -2.85 13.37 18.28
C MET A 10 -2.88 14.90 18.29
N THR A 11 -1.75 15.55 18.00
CA THR A 11 -1.61 17.02 18.08
C THR A 11 -1.83 17.72 16.74
N LYS A 12 -1.84 16.95 15.66
CA LYS A 12 -1.77 17.44 14.27
C LYS A 12 -0.53 18.28 13.98
N ALA A 13 0.47 18.35 14.88
CA ALA A 13 1.70 19.10 14.69
C ALA A 13 2.87 18.14 14.42
N SER A 14 3.62 18.40 13.34
CA SER A 14 4.90 17.73 13.11
C SER A 14 6.02 18.45 13.83
N VAL A 15 7.06 17.74 14.24
CA VAL A 15 8.14 18.29 15.07
C VAL A 15 9.50 18.01 14.44
N ALA A 16 10.21 19.09 14.11
CA ALA A 16 11.62 19.10 13.80
C ALA A 16 12.46 19.22 15.08
N ILE A 17 13.63 18.60 15.14
CA ILE A 17 14.49 18.51 16.34
C ILE A 17 15.67 19.46 16.19
N GLY A 18 15.99 20.22 17.24
CA GLY A 18 17.14 21.13 17.24
C GLY A 18 16.92 22.27 16.25
N PRO A 19 17.94 22.75 15.51
CA PRO A 19 17.74 23.76 14.47
C PRO A 19 17.01 23.21 13.23
N GLY A 20 16.85 21.89 13.12
CA GLY A 20 16.23 21.22 11.97
C GLY A 20 17.10 21.17 10.71
N THR A 21 18.24 21.86 10.69
CA THR A 21 19.16 21.96 9.55
C THR A 21 20.14 20.79 9.43
N GLN A 22 20.25 19.95 10.46
CA GLN A 22 21.12 18.79 10.46
C GLN A 22 20.68 17.78 9.39
N VAL A 23 21.66 17.13 8.74
CA VAL A 23 21.38 16.08 7.75
C VAL A 23 20.68 14.91 8.46
N PHE A 24 19.67 14.34 7.80
CA PHE A 24 18.89 13.23 8.36
C PHE A 24 18.91 12.05 7.39
N PRO A 25 19.85 11.09 7.56
CA PRO A 25 19.86 9.85 6.79
C PRO A 25 18.58 9.05 7.05
N TRP A 26 17.99 8.54 5.98
CA TRP A 26 16.77 7.75 6.04
C TRP A 26 16.85 6.63 4.99
N ILE A 27 16.09 5.57 5.18
CA ILE A 27 15.88 4.51 4.20
C ILE A 27 14.49 3.93 4.44
N ASP A 28 13.78 3.60 3.36
CA ASP A 28 12.53 2.85 3.47
C ASP A 28 12.83 1.40 3.88
N ILE A 29 11.97 0.82 4.71
CA ILE A 29 12.16 -0.57 5.17
C ILE A 29 12.19 -1.57 4.00
N ARG A 30 11.47 -1.30 2.91
CA ARG A 30 11.45 -2.12 1.70
C ARG A 30 12.81 -2.13 1.02
N ASP A 31 13.41 -0.96 0.82
CA ASP A 31 14.75 -0.86 0.23
C ASP A 31 15.83 -1.40 1.16
N LEU A 32 15.66 -1.28 2.49
CA LEU A 32 16.54 -1.93 3.45
C LEU A 32 16.51 -3.46 3.29
N CYS A 33 15.32 -4.06 3.22
CA CYS A 33 15.16 -5.49 3.02
C CYS A 33 15.69 -5.95 1.65
N ARG A 34 15.40 -5.22 0.56
CA ARG A 34 15.93 -5.51 -0.78
C ARG A 34 17.45 -5.45 -0.82
N ALA A 35 18.07 -4.48 -0.13
CA ALA A 35 19.52 -4.39 -0.05
C ALA A 35 20.12 -5.56 0.74
N MET A 36 19.48 -5.99 1.83
CA MET A 36 19.90 -7.20 2.55
C MET A 36 19.80 -8.44 1.68
N LEU A 37 18.72 -8.59 0.91
CA LEU A 37 18.54 -9.71 -0.02
C LEU A 37 19.64 -9.73 -1.08
N LEU A 38 19.94 -8.57 -1.68
CA LEU A 38 21.03 -8.43 -2.65
C LEU A 38 22.37 -8.94 -2.07
N PHE A 39 22.69 -8.64 -0.81
CA PHE A 39 23.93 -9.11 -0.18
C PHE A 39 23.93 -10.61 0.11
N ILE A 40 22.77 -11.17 0.44
CA ILE A 40 22.63 -12.62 0.68
C ILE A 40 22.77 -13.38 -0.64
N GLU A 41 22.24 -12.84 -1.73
CA GLU A 41 22.24 -13.48 -3.06
C GLU A 41 23.55 -13.27 -3.83
N ASN A 42 24.38 -12.32 -3.43
CA ASN A 42 25.60 -11.96 -4.15
C ASN A 42 26.83 -11.93 -3.24
N GLU A 43 27.49 -13.10 -3.11
CA GLU A 43 28.69 -13.29 -2.27
C GLU A 43 29.90 -12.43 -2.71
N ALA A 44 29.91 -11.91 -3.94
CA ALA A 44 30.98 -11.04 -4.43
C ALA A 44 30.91 -9.62 -3.83
N LEU A 45 29.76 -9.21 -3.30
CA LEU A 45 29.60 -7.91 -2.64
C LEU A 45 30.17 -7.96 -1.22
N GLN A 46 31.43 -7.56 -1.07
CA GLN A 46 32.12 -7.57 0.23
C GLN A 46 32.51 -6.16 0.73
N GLY A 47 32.50 -6.00 2.05
CA GLY A 47 32.92 -4.78 2.75
C GLY A 47 31.77 -3.95 3.30
N VAL A 48 32.04 -2.68 3.60
CA VAL A 48 31.07 -1.76 4.23
C VAL A 48 30.20 -1.07 3.19
N PHE A 49 28.88 -1.16 3.36
CA PHE A 49 27.87 -0.48 2.55
C PHE A 49 26.99 0.41 3.43
N ASN A 50 26.67 1.60 2.92
CA ASN A 50 25.74 2.51 3.57
C ASN A 50 24.32 2.27 3.05
N LEU A 51 23.43 1.81 3.91
CA LEU A 51 22.01 1.58 3.58
C LEU A 51 21.20 2.84 3.89
N VAL A 52 21.37 3.86 3.03
CA VAL A 52 20.66 5.14 3.12
C VAL A 52 20.10 5.50 1.75
N ALA A 53 18.92 6.10 1.69
CA ALA A 53 18.34 6.61 0.45
C ALA A 53 19.24 7.69 -0.17
N PRO A 54 19.29 7.79 -1.51
CA PRO A 54 20.20 8.70 -2.20
C PRO A 54 19.87 10.19 -1.96
N GLN A 55 18.60 10.54 -1.73
CA GLN A 55 18.21 11.92 -1.47
C GLN A 55 18.70 12.40 -0.09
N GLN A 56 19.58 13.40 -0.11
CA GLN A 56 20.04 14.10 1.09
C GLN A 56 18.98 15.11 1.54
N VAL A 57 18.56 15.01 2.79
CA VAL A 57 17.53 15.89 3.37
C VAL A 57 17.94 16.37 4.75
N THR A 58 17.39 17.51 5.17
CA THR A 58 17.50 17.96 6.56
C THR A 58 16.43 17.30 7.42
N GLN A 59 16.63 17.34 8.74
CA GLN A 59 15.62 16.87 9.68
C GLN A 59 14.31 17.65 9.53
N TYR A 60 14.37 18.96 9.25
CA TYR A 60 13.20 19.79 8.97
C TYR A 60 12.47 19.35 7.70
N ASP A 61 13.20 19.06 6.61
CA ASP A 61 12.60 18.56 5.36
C ASP A 61 11.83 17.26 5.60
N PHE A 62 12.45 16.32 6.33
CA PHE A 62 11.82 15.06 6.71
C PHE A 62 10.57 15.29 7.58
N ALA A 63 10.68 16.10 8.64
CA ALA A 63 9.57 16.40 9.54
C ALA A 63 8.41 17.09 8.81
N ARG A 64 8.71 18.02 7.91
CA ARG A 64 7.71 18.73 7.10
C ARG A 64 7.02 17.78 6.12
N ALA A 65 7.76 16.92 5.43
CA ALA A 65 7.21 15.94 4.51
C ALA A 65 6.31 14.92 5.23
N LEU A 66 6.76 14.40 6.38
CA LEU A 66 5.95 13.55 7.26
C LEU A 66 4.67 14.28 7.72
N GLY A 67 4.80 15.54 8.14
CA GLY A 67 3.66 16.36 8.55
C GLY A 67 2.63 16.50 7.44
N LYS A 68 3.07 16.86 6.24
CA LYS A 68 2.20 16.97 5.05
C LYS A 68 1.47 15.65 4.76
N ALA A 69 2.18 14.52 4.81
CA ALA A 69 1.64 13.20 4.53
C ALA A 69 0.50 12.79 5.49
N TYR A 70 0.59 13.19 6.76
CA TYR A 70 -0.41 12.85 7.80
C TYR A 70 -1.39 13.98 8.11
N GLY A 71 -1.44 15.02 7.26
CA GLY A 71 -2.38 16.13 7.39
C GLY A 71 -2.14 17.00 8.61
N ALA A 72 -0.86 17.32 8.88
CA ALA A 72 -0.47 18.27 9.91
C ALA A 72 -0.81 19.70 9.48
N TRP A 73 -1.29 20.52 10.43
CA TRP A 73 -1.49 21.95 10.21
C TRP A 73 -0.20 22.79 10.27
N MET A 74 0.83 22.31 10.98
CA MET A 74 2.08 23.03 11.21
C MET A 74 3.26 22.09 11.44
N THR A 75 4.47 22.61 11.22
CA THR A 75 5.73 21.98 11.62
C THR A 75 6.43 22.87 12.63
N LEU A 76 6.63 22.37 13.85
CA LEU A 76 7.27 23.06 14.95
C LEU A 76 8.74 22.66 15.05
N ILE A 77 9.57 23.53 15.60
CA ILE A 77 10.97 23.24 15.91
C ILE A 77 11.09 23.07 17.42
N ALA A 78 11.42 21.86 17.87
CA ALA A 78 11.60 21.54 19.29
C ALA A 78 13.09 21.63 19.67
N PRO A 79 13.44 22.33 20.78
CA PRO A 79 14.81 22.36 21.27
C PRO A 79 15.35 20.95 21.57
N GLN A 80 16.63 20.74 21.28
CA GLN A 80 17.30 19.43 21.48
C GLN A 80 17.20 18.92 22.93
N ALA A 81 17.19 19.83 23.91
CA ALA A 81 17.05 19.51 25.33
C ALA A 81 15.72 18.78 25.64
N VAL A 82 14.63 19.17 24.99
CA VAL A 82 13.31 18.54 25.16
C VAL A 82 13.35 17.09 24.66
N PHE A 83 14.03 16.86 23.54
CA PHE A 83 14.20 15.50 23.00
C PHE A 83 15.11 14.62 23.86
N ARG A 84 16.18 15.18 24.44
CA ARG A 84 17.03 14.46 25.42
C ARG A 84 16.25 14.01 26.65
N LEU A 85 15.31 14.82 27.12
CA LEU A 85 14.46 14.47 28.26
C LEU A 85 13.54 13.27 27.96
N ILE A 86 12.98 13.20 26.75
CA ILE A 86 12.01 12.16 26.36
C ILE A 86 12.71 10.86 25.92
N TYR A 87 13.84 10.96 25.22
CA TYR A 87 14.49 9.82 24.55
C TYR A 87 15.89 9.46 25.10
N GLY A 88 16.36 10.15 26.14
CA GLY A 88 17.66 9.89 26.77
C GLY A 88 18.85 10.12 25.83
N GLU A 89 19.94 9.39 26.05
CA GLU A 89 21.21 9.52 25.30
C GLU A 89 21.09 9.11 23.83
N ALA A 90 20.08 8.29 23.47
CA ALA A 90 19.78 7.91 22.08
C ALA A 90 19.38 9.11 21.19
N SER A 91 19.00 10.25 21.80
CA SER A 91 18.73 11.50 21.08
C SER A 91 19.96 12.12 20.40
N SER A 92 21.17 11.74 20.82
CA SER A 92 22.43 12.21 20.21
C SER A 92 22.54 11.77 18.74
N PHE A 93 22.10 10.55 18.40
CA PHE A 93 22.07 10.05 17.02
C PHE A 93 21.12 10.82 16.11
N LEU A 94 20.02 11.35 16.64
CA LEU A 94 19.05 12.16 15.89
C LEU A 94 19.52 13.60 15.64
N THR A 95 20.62 14.00 16.28
CA THR A 95 21.03 15.42 16.37
C THR A 95 22.44 15.69 15.86
N SER A 96 23.29 14.67 15.74
CA SER A 96 24.65 14.79 15.22
C SER A 96 24.72 14.92 13.70
N GLY A 97 23.67 14.52 12.97
CA GLY A 97 23.48 14.72 11.54
C GLY A 97 24.65 14.24 10.68
N GLN A 98 24.78 12.93 10.50
CA GLN A 98 25.84 12.36 9.66
C GLN A 98 25.48 12.46 8.18
N ARG A 99 26.38 13.02 7.37
CA ARG A 99 26.23 13.03 5.91
C ARG A 99 26.77 11.71 5.34
N VAL A 100 25.86 10.82 4.98
CA VAL A 100 26.17 9.48 4.47
C VAL A 100 25.59 9.34 3.06
N ARG A 101 26.31 8.66 2.16
CA ARG A 101 25.87 8.39 0.79
C ARG A 101 25.96 6.89 0.47
N PRO A 102 25.00 6.32 -0.30
CA PRO A 102 24.99 4.90 -0.67
C PRO A 102 25.87 4.61 -1.89
N THR A 103 27.06 5.24 -2.02
CA THR A 103 27.88 5.19 -3.24
C THR A 103 28.16 3.77 -3.70
N ARG A 104 28.71 2.91 -2.83
CA ARG A 104 29.01 1.51 -3.16
C ARG A 104 27.76 0.68 -3.49
N LEU A 105 26.62 1.01 -2.89
CA LEU A 105 25.37 0.30 -3.14
C LEU A 105 24.82 0.66 -4.53
N LEU A 106 24.91 1.93 -4.93
CA LEU A 106 24.59 2.38 -6.29
C LEU A 106 25.55 1.80 -7.33
N GLU A 107 26.85 1.77 -7.03
CA GLU A 107 27.88 1.15 -7.89
C GLU A 107 27.65 -0.36 -8.05
N ALA A 108 27.06 -1.02 -7.05
CA ALA A 108 26.63 -2.42 -7.13
C ALA A 108 25.35 -2.63 -7.96
N GLY A 109 24.79 -1.57 -8.56
CA GLY A 109 23.59 -1.64 -9.40
C GLY A 109 22.28 -1.70 -8.62
N PHE A 110 22.28 -1.41 -7.32
CA PHE A 110 21.05 -1.39 -6.53
C PHE A 110 20.15 -0.22 -6.94
N ASP A 111 18.97 -0.56 -7.44
CA ASP A 111 17.92 0.40 -7.80
C ASP A 111 16.97 0.61 -6.63
N PHE A 112 16.87 1.85 -6.13
CA PHE A 112 16.03 2.21 -5.00
C PHE A 112 14.57 2.34 -5.45
N SER A 113 13.67 1.61 -4.78
CA SER A 113 12.22 1.75 -5.00
C SER A 113 11.65 3.02 -4.36
N VAL A 114 12.34 3.55 -3.34
CA VAL A 114 11.96 4.74 -2.58
C VAL A 114 13.19 5.65 -2.43
N ALA A 115 13.49 6.41 -3.50
CA ALA A 115 14.71 7.21 -3.58
C ALA A 115 14.58 8.61 -2.94
N SER A 116 13.35 9.14 -2.82
CA SER A 116 13.07 10.48 -2.30
C SER A 116 11.96 10.52 -1.24
N LEU A 117 11.85 11.60 -0.47
CA LEU A 117 10.75 11.85 0.45
C LEU A 117 9.40 11.92 -0.26
N ASN A 118 9.39 12.31 -1.54
CA ASN A 118 8.18 12.28 -2.33
C ASN A 118 7.71 10.84 -2.57
N ASP A 119 8.64 9.90 -2.76
CA ASP A 119 8.33 8.47 -2.93
C ASP A 119 7.98 7.84 -1.57
N LEU A 120 8.70 8.22 -0.51
CA LEU A 120 8.47 7.73 0.86
C LEU A 120 7.09 8.11 1.38
N PHE A 121 6.66 9.33 1.06
CA PHE A 121 5.39 9.89 1.49
C PHE A 121 4.39 10.04 0.34
N GLN A 122 4.65 9.42 -0.80
CA GLN A 122 3.68 9.35 -1.88
C GLN A 122 2.46 8.67 -1.29
N GLY A 123 1.31 9.33 -1.42
CA GLY A 123 0.04 8.70 -1.07
C GLY A 123 -0.18 7.44 -1.91
N LEU A 124 -1.27 6.73 -1.64
CA LEU A 124 -1.64 5.55 -2.40
C LEU A 124 -1.66 5.84 -3.91
N ASP A 125 -0.88 5.08 -4.69
CA ASP A 125 -0.96 5.15 -6.15
C ASP A 125 -2.24 4.46 -6.62
N ASN A 126 -3.27 5.28 -6.80
CA ASN A 126 -4.60 4.90 -7.25
C ASN A 126 -4.74 4.91 -8.78
N SER A 127 -3.64 4.90 -9.54
CA SER A 127 -3.71 4.72 -10.98
C SER A 127 -4.37 3.39 -11.33
N THR A 128 -5.23 3.40 -12.34
CA THR A 128 -5.95 2.20 -12.80
C THR A 128 -5.54 1.84 -14.21
N ILE A 129 -5.96 0.67 -14.66
CA ILE A 129 -5.90 0.31 -16.08
C ILE A 129 -6.60 1.39 -16.93
N ASP A 130 -6.08 1.58 -18.13
CA ASP A 130 -6.54 2.52 -19.16
C ASP A 130 -7.60 1.92 -20.09
N GLU A 131 -7.64 0.60 -20.22
CA GLU A 131 -8.58 -0.13 -21.06
C GLU A 131 -9.23 -1.29 -20.28
N LEU A 132 -10.55 -1.41 -20.37
CA LEU A 132 -11.32 -2.49 -19.77
C LEU A 132 -12.39 -2.98 -20.73
N ASP A 133 -12.32 -4.26 -21.12
CA ASP A 133 -13.42 -4.95 -21.79
C ASP A 133 -14.38 -5.49 -20.73
N LEU A 134 -15.53 -4.83 -20.59
CA LEU A 134 -16.56 -5.21 -19.62
C LEU A 134 -17.08 -6.63 -19.87
N GLN A 135 -17.26 -7.02 -21.13
CA GLN A 135 -17.82 -8.33 -21.46
C GLN A 135 -16.88 -9.44 -21.02
N ARG A 136 -15.57 -9.25 -21.22
CA ARG A 136 -14.53 -10.16 -20.73
C ARG A 136 -14.36 -10.14 -19.22
N TYR A 137 -14.71 -9.03 -18.55
CA TYR A 137 -14.68 -8.92 -17.09
C TYR A 137 -15.86 -9.59 -16.39
N MET A 138 -17.00 -9.77 -17.09
CA MET A 138 -18.20 -10.39 -16.53
C MET A 138 -17.98 -11.85 -16.08
N GLY A 139 -18.92 -12.38 -15.32
CA GLY A 139 -18.88 -13.72 -14.76
C GLY A 139 -18.23 -13.78 -13.39
N ARG A 140 -17.84 -14.98 -12.98
CA ARG A 140 -17.37 -15.27 -11.63
C ARG A 140 -15.88 -15.00 -11.47
N TRP A 141 -15.54 -14.45 -10.32
CA TRP A 141 -14.20 -14.28 -9.78
C TRP A 141 -14.15 -14.86 -8.37
N TYR A 142 -13.07 -15.55 -8.05
CA TYR A 142 -12.74 -16.06 -6.73
C TYR A 142 -11.88 -15.03 -6.01
N GLU A 143 -12.22 -14.74 -4.76
CA GLU A 143 -11.38 -13.91 -3.89
C GLU A 143 -10.23 -14.75 -3.36
N ILE A 144 -9.01 -14.41 -3.78
CA ILE A 144 -7.79 -15.14 -3.40
C ILE A 144 -7.15 -14.49 -2.18
N ALA A 145 -7.18 -13.17 -2.11
CA ALA A 145 -6.72 -12.44 -0.94
C ALA A 145 -7.46 -11.13 -0.77
N ARG A 146 -7.52 -10.64 0.48
CA ARG A 146 -8.06 -9.32 0.80
C ARG A 146 -7.41 -8.73 2.04
N PHE A 147 -7.62 -7.44 2.28
CA PHE A 147 -7.45 -6.88 3.61
C PHE A 147 -8.63 -7.25 4.53
N ASP A 148 -8.44 -7.20 5.85
CA ASP A 148 -9.54 -7.45 6.79
C ASP A 148 -10.64 -6.38 6.65
N HIS A 149 -11.79 -6.82 6.16
CA HIS A 149 -12.97 -5.99 5.96
C HIS A 149 -14.03 -6.36 6.98
N ARG A 150 -14.52 -5.36 7.75
CA ARG A 150 -15.55 -5.58 8.79
C ARG A 150 -16.77 -6.35 8.28
N PHE A 151 -17.14 -6.18 7.01
CA PHE A 151 -18.31 -6.81 6.38
C PHE A 151 -18.04 -8.25 5.88
N GLU A 152 -16.79 -8.65 5.66
CA GLU A 152 -16.44 -9.99 5.15
C GLU A 152 -15.72 -10.87 6.18
N ARG A 153 -15.48 -10.35 7.39
CA ARG A 153 -14.75 -11.03 8.45
C ARG A 153 -15.31 -12.43 8.73
N GLY A 154 -14.43 -13.42 8.58
CA GLY A 154 -14.72 -14.84 8.80
C GLY A 154 -15.46 -15.55 7.67
N LEU A 155 -15.62 -14.93 6.49
CA LEU A 155 -16.10 -15.62 5.30
C LEU A 155 -14.96 -16.32 4.56
N MET A 156 -15.17 -17.57 4.16
CA MET A 156 -14.31 -18.37 3.28
C MET A 156 -15.00 -18.66 1.95
N GLY A 157 -14.22 -19.09 0.95
CA GLY A 157 -14.70 -19.38 -0.41
C GLY A 157 -15.47 -18.23 -1.04
N VAL A 158 -15.03 -16.99 -0.80
CA VAL A 158 -15.72 -15.80 -1.30
C VAL A 158 -15.58 -15.70 -2.81
N THR A 159 -16.69 -15.44 -3.48
CA THR A 159 -16.76 -15.21 -4.92
C THR A 159 -17.53 -13.94 -5.21
N ALA A 160 -17.11 -13.22 -6.25
CA ALA A 160 -17.82 -12.08 -6.81
C ALA A 160 -18.26 -12.43 -8.23
N THR A 161 -19.55 -12.30 -8.52
CA THR A 161 -20.10 -12.53 -9.87
C THR A 161 -20.62 -11.23 -10.44
N TYR A 162 -20.12 -10.86 -11.61
CA TYR A 162 -20.48 -9.64 -12.32
C TYR A 162 -21.38 -9.96 -13.52
N SER A 163 -22.50 -9.24 -13.65
CA SER A 163 -23.39 -9.37 -14.82
C SER A 163 -23.78 -8.01 -15.36
N LEU A 164 -23.64 -7.82 -16.67
CA LEU A 164 -24.03 -6.57 -17.33
C LEU A 164 -25.55 -6.49 -17.49
N ARG A 165 -26.14 -5.36 -17.15
CA ARG A 165 -27.57 -5.08 -17.36
C ARG A 165 -27.78 -4.28 -18.65
N SER A 166 -29.01 -4.29 -19.15
CA SER A 166 -29.41 -3.57 -20.36
C SER A 166 -29.25 -2.05 -20.27
N ASP A 167 -29.26 -1.49 -19.06
CA ASP A 167 -29.04 -0.06 -18.80
C ASP A 167 -27.55 0.33 -18.69
N GLY A 168 -26.64 -0.61 -18.95
CA GLY A 168 -25.19 -0.42 -18.83
C GLY A 168 -24.66 -0.50 -17.39
N SER A 169 -25.53 -0.68 -16.38
CA SER A 169 -25.09 -0.94 -15.01
C SER A 169 -24.61 -2.37 -14.85
N ILE A 170 -23.71 -2.58 -13.88
CA ILE A 170 -23.18 -3.91 -13.57
C ILE A 170 -23.88 -4.40 -12.30
N ARG A 171 -24.45 -5.61 -12.32
CA ARG A 171 -24.86 -6.34 -11.12
C ARG A 171 -23.64 -6.97 -10.49
N VAL A 172 -23.49 -6.82 -9.18
CA VAL A 172 -22.43 -7.48 -8.41
C VAL A 172 -23.10 -8.42 -7.40
N GLU A 173 -22.71 -9.68 -7.38
CA GLU A 173 -23.18 -10.65 -6.39
C GLU A 173 -21.98 -11.28 -5.69
N ASN A 174 -21.82 -10.98 -4.40
CA ASN A 174 -20.80 -11.56 -3.55
C ASN A 174 -21.40 -12.71 -2.75
N LYS A 175 -20.75 -13.87 -2.77
CA LYS A 175 -21.19 -15.08 -2.04
C LYS A 175 -20.02 -15.69 -1.29
N GLY A 176 -20.22 -16.06 -0.03
CA GLY A 176 -19.23 -16.77 0.79
C GLY A 176 -19.91 -17.60 1.89
N TYR A 177 -19.15 -18.37 2.65
CA TYR A 177 -19.68 -19.15 3.77
C TYR A 177 -18.87 -18.92 5.06
N LYS A 178 -19.52 -19.10 6.21
CA LYS A 178 -18.85 -19.06 7.52
C LYS A 178 -18.60 -20.49 8.01
N PRO A 179 -17.34 -20.92 8.16
CA PRO A 179 -17.03 -22.20 8.79
C PRO A 179 -17.29 -22.14 10.30
N HIS A 180 -17.36 -23.32 10.93
CA HIS A 180 -17.44 -23.47 12.40
C HIS A 180 -18.67 -22.82 13.06
N THR A 181 -19.73 -22.58 12.29
CA THR A 181 -21.07 -22.36 12.84
C THR A 181 -21.80 -23.70 12.93
N PRO A 182 -22.78 -23.87 13.85
CA PRO A 182 -23.53 -25.13 14.00
C PRO A 182 -24.24 -25.60 12.71
N TYR A 183 -24.41 -24.70 11.75
CA TYR A 183 -24.91 -24.93 10.40
C TYR A 183 -24.03 -24.16 9.41
N ASP A 184 -23.78 -24.68 8.21
CA ASP A 184 -23.06 -23.94 7.17
C ASP A 184 -23.89 -22.72 6.73
N ILE A 185 -23.47 -21.52 7.14
CA ILE A 185 -24.18 -20.29 6.77
C ILE A 185 -23.57 -19.73 5.49
N CYS A 186 -24.28 -19.91 4.38
CA CYS A 186 -23.98 -19.19 3.15
C CYS A 186 -24.54 -17.76 3.22
N LYS A 187 -23.68 -16.77 2.98
CA LYS A 187 -24.05 -15.37 2.88
C LYS A 187 -23.95 -14.89 1.44
N THR A 188 -24.98 -14.18 1.01
CA THR A 188 -25.01 -13.50 -0.29
C THR A 188 -25.27 -12.01 -0.07
N ALA A 189 -24.53 -11.17 -0.79
CA ALA A 189 -24.75 -9.74 -0.89
C ALA A 189 -24.88 -9.35 -2.36
N VAL A 190 -25.93 -8.61 -2.69
CA VAL A 190 -26.20 -8.14 -4.06
C VAL A 190 -26.04 -6.63 -4.08
N GLY A 191 -25.29 -6.14 -5.05
CA GLY A 191 -25.06 -4.74 -5.29
C GLY A 191 -25.10 -4.38 -6.77
N HIS A 192 -24.74 -3.14 -7.05
CA HIS A 192 -24.57 -2.63 -8.40
C HIS A 192 -23.31 -1.79 -8.50
N ALA A 193 -22.72 -1.79 -9.69
CA ALA A 193 -21.54 -1.00 -10.02
C ALA A 193 -21.77 -0.20 -11.30
N LYS A 194 -21.04 0.91 -11.42
CA LYS A 194 -21.02 1.75 -12.62
C LYS A 194 -19.64 2.35 -12.84
N ILE A 195 -19.32 2.64 -14.09
CA ILE A 195 -18.19 3.47 -14.49
C ILE A 195 -18.71 4.92 -14.52
N PRO A 196 -18.26 5.82 -13.62
CA PRO A 196 -18.72 7.20 -13.58
C PRO A 196 -18.12 8.06 -14.69
N ASP A 197 -16.92 7.72 -15.17
CA ASP A 197 -16.21 8.43 -16.23
C ASP A 197 -15.66 7.41 -17.24
N PRO A 198 -16.22 7.34 -18.47
CA PRO A 198 -15.74 6.43 -19.51
C PRO A 198 -14.27 6.62 -19.91
N ALA A 199 -13.68 7.80 -19.67
CA ALA A 199 -12.26 8.05 -19.90
C ALA A 199 -11.35 7.41 -18.83
N GLN A 200 -11.93 6.89 -17.74
CA GLN A 200 -11.23 6.20 -16.66
C GLN A 200 -11.88 4.83 -16.39
N PRO A 201 -11.83 3.89 -17.34
CA PRO A 201 -12.63 2.68 -17.30
C PRO A 201 -12.26 1.73 -16.14
N GLY A 202 -11.04 1.84 -15.61
CA GLY A 202 -10.60 1.11 -14.41
C GLY A 202 -11.14 1.67 -13.09
N LYS A 203 -11.80 2.83 -13.06
CA LYS A 203 -12.39 3.40 -11.84
C LYS A 203 -13.90 3.19 -11.82
N LEU A 204 -14.36 2.26 -10.99
CA LEU A 204 -15.76 1.97 -10.79
C LEU A 204 -16.24 2.50 -9.44
N LYS A 205 -17.55 2.69 -9.34
CA LYS A 205 -18.26 2.89 -8.06
C LYS A 205 -19.21 1.73 -7.83
N VAL A 206 -19.07 1.07 -6.68
CA VAL A 206 -19.88 -0.10 -6.28
C VAL A 206 -20.74 0.25 -5.09
N SER A 207 -21.99 -0.19 -5.05
CA SER A 207 -22.88 -0.03 -3.90
C SER A 207 -23.57 -1.36 -3.55
N PHE A 208 -23.57 -1.70 -2.26
CA PHE A 208 -24.29 -2.86 -1.70
C PHE A 208 -25.42 -2.43 -0.75
N PHE A 209 -25.61 -1.12 -0.52
CA PHE A 209 -26.66 -0.60 0.36
C PHE A 209 -27.03 0.84 -0.03
N LEU A 210 -28.30 1.04 -0.41
CA LEU A 210 -28.88 2.35 -0.76
C LEU A 210 -27.98 3.17 -1.72
N ASN A 211 -27.70 4.43 -1.37
CA ASN A 211 -26.93 5.36 -2.19
C ASN A 211 -25.47 5.49 -1.73
N PHE A 212 -24.97 4.54 -0.93
CA PHE A 212 -23.59 4.55 -0.46
C PHE A 212 -22.71 3.80 -1.47
N TYR A 213 -21.89 4.57 -2.19
CA TYR A 213 -20.94 4.04 -3.16
C TYR A 213 -19.54 3.99 -2.55
N SER A 214 -18.86 2.87 -2.76
CA SER A 214 -17.45 2.66 -2.50
C SER A 214 -16.67 2.67 -3.81
N ASP A 215 -15.44 3.16 -3.76
CA ASP A 215 -14.53 3.12 -4.90
C ASP A 215 -14.02 1.70 -5.13
N TYR A 216 -14.03 1.27 -6.39
CA TYR A 216 -13.52 -0.01 -6.86
C TYR A 216 -12.56 0.27 -8.03
N TYR A 217 -11.26 0.23 -7.75
CA TYR A 217 -10.22 0.62 -8.69
C TYR A 217 -9.50 -0.61 -9.21
N ILE A 218 -9.60 -0.89 -10.50
CA ILE A 218 -8.87 -1.98 -11.15
C ILE A 218 -7.45 -1.49 -11.42
N MET A 219 -6.52 -1.87 -10.53
CA MET A 219 -5.14 -1.35 -10.52
C MET A 219 -4.20 -2.18 -11.39
N GLU A 220 -4.45 -3.48 -11.52
CA GLU A 220 -3.73 -4.40 -12.38
C GLU A 220 -4.71 -5.46 -12.89
N LEU A 221 -4.63 -5.81 -14.17
CA LEU A 221 -5.48 -6.82 -14.81
C LEU A 221 -4.64 -7.60 -15.81
N ASP A 222 -4.82 -8.91 -15.85
CA ASP A 222 -4.32 -9.73 -16.94
C ASP A 222 -5.04 -9.36 -18.25
N ARG A 223 -4.37 -8.59 -19.11
CA ARG A 223 -4.94 -8.11 -20.38
C ARG A 223 -5.14 -9.23 -21.40
N GLU A 224 -4.35 -10.30 -21.31
CA GLU A 224 -4.39 -11.40 -22.27
C GLU A 224 -5.56 -12.32 -22.00
N ASN A 225 -5.71 -12.81 -20.77
CA ASN A 225 -6.71 -13.85 -20.45
C ASN A 225 -7.78 -13.41 -19.45
N TYR A 226 -7.66 -12.22 -18.85
CA TYR A 226 -8.54 -11.77 -17.77
C TYR A 226 -8.58 -12.80 -16.62
N ALA A 227 -7.43 -13.45 -16.36
CA ALA A 227 -7.33 -14.53 -15.40
C ALA A 227 -7.21 -14.05 -13.95
N TYR A 228 -6.61 -12.87 -13.72
CA TYR A 228 -6.43 -12.28 -12.39
C TYR A 228 -6.65 -10.78 -12.42
N VAL A 229 -6.98 -10.20 -11.26
CA VAL A 229 -7.13 -8.75 -11.09
C VAL A 229 -6.71 -8.33 -9.67
N LEU A 230 -6.03 -7.18 -9.57
CA LEU A 230 -5.76 -6.47 -8.34
C LEU A 230 -6.70 -5.28 -8.23
N VAL A 231 -7.49 -5.24 -7.16
CA VAL A 231 -8.52 -4.22 -6.95
C VAL A 231 -8.22 -3.43 -5.68
N GLY A 232 -8.21 -2.12 -5.81
CA GLY A 232 -8.01 -1.17 -4.72
C GLY A 232 -9.20 -0.22 -4.56
N SER A 233 -8.92 0.91 -3.93
CA SER A 233 -9.90 1.97 -3.64
C SER A 233 -9.18 3.31 -3.56
N SER A 234 -9.90 4.41 -3.30
CA SER A 234 -9.28 5.72 -3.05
C SER A 234 -8.46 5.78 -1.75
N SER A 235 -8.50 4.73 -0.92
CA SER A 235 -7.78 4.62 0.35
C SER A 235 -7.05 3.29 0.50
N ASP A 236 -6.01 3.28 1.33
CA ASP A 236 -5.14 2.14 1.69
C ASP A 236 -5.82 1.08 2.59
N LYS A 237 -7.13 1.22 2.80
CA LYS A 237 -7.91 0.34 3.67
C LYS A 237 -8.47 -0.87 2.95
N TYR A 238 -8.52 -0.81 1.62
CA TYR A 238 -9.23 -1.76 0.77
C TYR A 238 -8.33 -2.26 -0.34
N LEU A 239 -8.15 -3.58 -0.39
CA LEU A 239 -7.33 -4.27 -1.38
C LEU A 239 -7.87 -5.70 -1.53
N TRP A 240 -8.05 -6.14 -2.76
CA TRP A 240 -8.43 -7.51 -3.11
C TRP A 240 -7.57 -8.03 -4.26
N ILE A 241 -7.25 -9.32 -4.22
CA ILE A 241 -6.74 -10.09 -5.35
C ILE A 241 -7.83 -11.08 -5.73
N LEU A 242 -8.32 -10.97 -6.97
CA LEU A 242 -9.33 -11.89 -7.50
C LEU A 242 -8.76 -12.70 -8.67
N SER A 243 -9.30 -13.90 -8.88
CA SER A 243 -8.89 -14.82 -9.95
C SER A 243 -10.08 -15.52 -10.60
N ARG A 244 -9.94 -15.94 -11.85
CA ARG A 244 -10.93 -16.81 -12.52
C ARG A 244 -10.91 -18.25 -12.00
N THR A 245 -9.80 -18.65 -11.40
CA THR A 245 -9.61 -19.96 -10.75
C THR A 245 -9.45 -19.79 -9.25
N PRO A 246 -9.84 -20.79 -8.43
CA PRO A 246 -9.75 -20.71 -6.97
C PRO A 246 -8.30 -20.69 -6.44
N GLN A 247 -7.31 -20.96 -7.29
CA GLN A 247 -5.89 -20.86 -6.96
C GLN A 247 -5.17 -20.06 -8.04
N LEU A 248 -4.20 -19.25 -7.62
CA LEU A 248 -3.27 -18.52 -8.49
C LEU A 248 -1.88 -19.16 -8.44
N PRO A 249 -1.15 -19.20 -9.57
CA PRO A 249 0.27 -19.55 -9.57
C PRO A 249 1.06 -18.64 -8.63
N GLU A 250 2.07 -19.21 -7.96
CA GLU A 250 2.85 -18.47 -6.95
C GLU A 250 3.58 -17.26 -7.56
N GLU A 251 4.09 -17.38 -8.78
CA GLU A 251 4.71 -16.28 -9.51
C GLU A 251 3.76 -15.08 -9.69
N VAL A 252 2.49 -15.35 -10.01
CA VAL A 252 1.46 -14.31 -10.15
C VAL A 252 1.15 -13.67 -8.80
N LYS A 253 1.09 -14.46 -7.72
CA LYS A 253 0.92 -13.91 -6.35
C LYS A 253 2.06 -12.96 -6.00
N THR A 254 3.31 -13.38 -6.18
CA THR A 254 4.48 -12.56 -5.91
C THR A 254 4.47 -11.27 -6.74
N LYS A 255 4.13 -11.37 -8.03
CA LYS A 255 3.96 -10.21 -8.91
C LYS A 255 2.92 -9.22 -8.36
N LEU A 256 1.72 -9.70 -8.00
CA LEU A 256 0.62 -8.85 -7.54
C LEU A 256 0.93 -8.20 -6.18
N VAL A 257 1.57 -8.93 -5.26
CA VAL A 257 2.03 -8.38 -3.98
C VAL A 257 3.08 -7.28 -4.22
N ALA A 258 4.05 -7.52 -5.10
CA ALA A 258 5.07 -6.51 -5.42
C ALA A 258 4.48 -5.26 -6.12
N ILE A 259 3.42 -5.42 -6.91
CA ILE A 259 2.68 -4.28 -7.50
C ILE A 259 1.96 -3.50 -6.40
N ALA A 260 1.23 -4.17 -5.50
CA ALA A 260 0.52 -3.52 -4.40
C ALA A 260 1.48 -2.76 -3.47
N ASP A 261 2.61 -3.38 -3.13
CA ASP A 261 3.64 -2.78 -2.27
C ASP A 261 4.25 -1.51 -2.87
N ARG A 262 4.60 -1.55 -4.17
CA ARG A 262 5.07 -0.38 -4.92
C ARG A 262 4.04 0.75 -4.97
N ARG A 263 2.75 0.42 -4.96
CA ARG A 263 1.64 1.38 -4.94
C ARG A 263 1.35 1.96 -3.55
N GLY A 264 2.11 1.58 -2.53
CA GLY A 264 2.00 2.10 -1.16
C GLY A 264 1.05 1.32 -0.24
N TYR A 265 0.66 0.09 -0.62
CA TYR A 265 -0.12 -0.78 0.26
C TYR A 265 0.78 -1.53 1.25
N ASP A 266 0.36 -1.61 2.52
CA ASP A 266 0.98 -2.49 3.51
C ASP A 266 0.54 -3.94 3.28
N THR A 267 1.29 -4.65 2.44
CA THR A 267 0.98 -6.01 1.99
C THR A 267 1.05 -7.06 3.11
N THR A 268 1.65 -6.73 4.27
CA THR A 268 1.63 -7.62 5.45
C THR A 268 0.22 -7.84 6.02
N ARG A 269 -0.73 -6.97 5.64
CA ARG A 269 -2.15 -7.06 6.02
C ARG A 269 -2.98 -7.97 5.10
N LEU A 270 -2.41 -8.48 4.01
CA LEU A 270 -3.11 -9.40 3.10
C LEU A 270 -3.42 -10.70 3.81
N GLN A 271 -4.70 -11.07 3.78
CA GLN A 271 -5.21 -12.36 4.21
C GLN A 271 -5.44 -13.21 2.97
N TRP A 272 -4.70 -14.30 2.84
CA TRP A 272 -4.91 -15.29 1.79
C TRP A 272 -6.09 -16.17 2.18
N ILE A 273 -7.12 -16.19 1.33
CA ILE A 273 -8.34 -16.95 1.56
C ILE A 273 -8.13 -18.35 1.00
N GLN A 274 -8.28 -19.35 1.87
CA GLN A 274 -8.26 -20.77 1.51
C GLN A 274 -9.68 -21.27 1.18
#